data_AF-A0A537HEH5-F1
#
_entry.id   AF-A0A537HEH5-F1
#
_cell.length_a   1.000
_cell.length_b   1.000
_cell.length_c   1.000
_cell.angle_alpha   90.00
_cell.angle_beta   90.00
_cell.angle_gamma   90.00
#
_symmetry.space_group_name_H-M   'P 1'
#
loop_
_entity.id
_entity.type
_entity.pdbx_description
1 polymer ?
#
loop_
_entity_poly.entity_id
_entity_poly.type
_entity_poly.pdbx_seq_one_letter_code
_entity_poly.pdbx_strand_id
1 'polypeptide(L)'
;MRRVLPLAMLLLTLSVFSFPTIFSGIVPPANAVSASFSFAASGDMGSLTVSTSVNSLNRLVTASPNFFLGLGDFSYDPSVTGNTWCGQFKSSFNGIQILPGDHDTGGHNSATFGETHSYERYINGCPFTLGVPLVCGPVSGDCYGKEYYFDYPATNPFARFIFASPKIYNMTGVCTSSANCSSQTGQPCTDQYGCWPYGSGDVHYNWVSNSIDGARASGIKWVIVATHKLCISASDATCSMGLGFFNMLVQKKVDLIIQAHDNAYERSKQIALNSAAGCASIKTDSNGYALYNSGCVVGD
;
A
#
# COMPACT_ATOMS: atom_id res chain seq x y z
N MET A 1 -33.38 33.32 -74.10
CA MET A 1 -32.62 32.07 -74.37
C MET A 1 -32.16 31.48 -73.06
N ARG A 2 -32.38 30.16 -72.89
CA ARG A 2 -31.72 29.22 -71.96
C ARG A 2 -31.88 29.50 -70.46
N ARG A 3 -32.81 28.82 -69.78
CA ARG A 3 -32.77 27.41 -69.30
C ARG A 3 -32.11 27.31 -67.92
N VAL A 4 -32.99 27.17 -66.92
CA VAL A 4 -32.74 26.56 -65.61
C VAL A 4 -32.20 25.15 -65.81
N LEU A 5 -31.15 24.76 -65.08
CA LEU A 5 -30.77 23.37 -64.85
C LEU A 5 -30.39 23.17 -63.38
N PRO A 6 -30.59 21.95 -62.84
CA PRO A 6 -31.09 21.73 -61.49
C PRO A 6 -30.06 21.15 -60.53
N LEU A 7 -30.47 21.17 -59.26
CA LEU A 7 -29.94 20.47 -58.10
C LEU A 7 -29.54 19.02 -58.43
N ALA A 8 -28.22 18.74 -58.47
CA ALA A 8 -27.71 17.38 -58.58
C ALA A 8 -27.56 16.79 -57.17
N MET A 9 -28.43 15.82 -56.89
CA MET A 9 -28.48 14.99 -55.70
C MET A 9 -27.27 14.04 -55.70
N LEU A 10 -26.34 14.20 -54.76
CA LEU A 10 -25.20 13.29 -54.59
C LEU A 10 -25.65 12.09 -53.72
N LEU A 11 -26.03 10.99 -54.38
CA LEU A 11 -26.25 9.69 -53.74
C LEU A 11 -24.89 9.08 -53.36
N LEU A 12 -24.55 9.10 -52.07
CA LEU A 12 -23.42 8.37 -51.52
C LEU A 12 -23.87 6.92 -51.24
N THR A 13 -23.53 5.98 -52.12
CA THR A 13 -23.76 4.56 -51.91
C THR A 13 -22.82 4.04 -50.81
N LEU A 14 -23.37 3.74 -49.64
CA LEU A 14 -22.68 2.99 -48.58
C LEU A 14 -22.52 1.53 -49.04
N SER A 15 -21.34 1.15 -49.53
CA SER A 15 -21.00 -0.26 -49.73
C SER A 15 -20.74 -0.90 -48.38
N VAL A 16 -21.77 -1.55 -47.83
CA VAL A 16 -21.59 -2.52 -46.74
C VAL A 16 -20.83 -3.70 -47.33
N PHE A 17 -19.52 -3.73 -47.13
CA PHE A 17 -18.74 -4.96 -47.33
C PHE A 17 -19.13 -5.92 -46.21
N SER A 18 -20.17 -6.71 -46.47
CA SER A 18 -20.47 -7.94 -45.73
C SER A 18 -19.29 -8.89 -45.95
N PHE A 19 -18.29 -8.84 -45.08
CA PHE A 19 -17.25 -9.86 -45.05
C PHE A 19 -17.93 -11.21 -44.81
N PRO A 20 -17.78 -12.19 -45.71
CA PRO A 20 -18.26 -13.53 -45.46
C PRO A 20 -17.61 -14.05 -44.17
N THR A 21 -18.42 -14.57 -43.26
CA THR A 21 -18.04 -15.24 -42.00
C THR A 21 -17.34 -16.59 -42.26
N ILE A 22 -16.43 -16.65 -43.23
CA ILE A 22 -15.77 -17.89 -43.70
C ILE A 22 -14.41 -18.10 -42.99
N PHE A 23 -14.00 -17.18 -42.11
CA PHE A 23 -12.76 -17.31 -41.30
C PHE A 23 -13.00 -17.56 -39.81
N SER A 24 -14.18 -18.05 -39.42
CA SER A 24 -14.39 -18.60 -38.07
C SER A 24 -13.63 -19.92 -37.93
N GLY A 25 -12.35 -19.84 -37.55
CA GLY A 25 -11.53 -21.02 -37.25
C GLY A 25 -10.07 -20.98 -37.71
N ILE A 26 -9.61 -19.91 -38.38
CA ILE A 26 -8.19 -19.79 -38.84
C ILE A 26 -7.37 -18.88 -37.92
N VAL A 27 -8.02 -18.04 -37.11
CA VAL A 27 -7.33 -17.28 -36.07
C VAL A 27 -7.40 -18.13 -34.79
N PRO A 28 -6.31 -18.78 -34.33
CA PRO A 28 -6.31 -19.32 -32.98
C PRO A 28 -6.74 -18.22 -32.02
N PRO A 29 -7.55 -18.50 -30.97
CA PRO A 29 -7.82 -17.49 -29.97
C PRO A 29 -6.46 -16.94 -29.56
N ALA A 30 -6.26 -15.63 -29.73
CA ALA A 30 -5.09 -14.98 -29.18
C ALA A 30 -5.11 -15.34 -27.70
N ASN A 31 -4.21 -16.24 -27.29
CA ASN A 31 -3.97 -16.48 -25.89
C ASN A 31 -3.49 -15.13 -25.38
N ALA A 32 -4.41 -14.35 -24.81
CA ALA A 32 -4.05 -13.13 -24.13
C ALA A 32 -3.07 -13.58 -23.04
N VAL A 33 -1.79 -13.30 -23.25
CA VAL A 33 -0.78 -13.45 -22.21
C VAL A 33 -1.31 -12.60 -21.08
N SER A 34 -1.75 -13.24 -19.99
CA SER A 34 -2.25 -12.52 -18.83
C SER A 34 -1.09 -11.66 -18.34
N ALA A 35 -1.28 -10.34 -18.34
CA ALA A 35 -0.28 -9.43 -17.82
C ALA A 35 0.10 -9.86 -16.39
N SER A 36 1.38 -9.91 -16.11
CA SER A 36 1.92 -10.30 -14.81
C SER A 36 3.01 -9.32 -14.38
N PHE A 37 3.21 -9.24 -13.07
CA PHE A 37 4.30 -8.48 -12.47
C PHE A 37 4.70 -9.14 -11.15
N SER A 38 5.89 -8.82 -10.66
CA SER A 38 6.37 -9.20 -9.33
C SER A 38 6.72 -7.95 -8.55
N PHE A 39 6.56 -8.01 -7.23
CA PHE A 39 6.99 -6.96 -6.32
C PHE A 39 7.61 -7.61 -5.09
N ALA A 40 8.45 -6.87 -4.39
CA ALA A 40 8.97 -7.26 -3.08
C ALA A 40 8.54 -6.24 -2.03
N ALA A 41 8.57 -6.62 -0.75
CA ALA A 41 8.22 -5.73 0.34
C ALA A 41 9.05 -6.07 1.59
N SER A 42 9.44 -5.04 2.35
CA SER A 42 10.02 -5.18 3.70
C SER A 42 9.86 -3.87 4.45
N GLY A 43 9.69 -3.96 5.77
CA GLY A 43 10.03 -2.88 6.71
C GLY A 43 11.31 -3.24 7.44
N ASP A 44 11.66 -2.43 8.43
CA ASP A 44 12.63 -2.75 9.48
C ASP A 44 14.02 -3.12 8.93
N MET A 45 14.42 -2.44 7.85
CA MET A 45 15.61 -2.81 7.07
C MET A 45 16.93 -2.48 7.78
N GLY A 46 16.92 -1.45 8.62
CA GLY A 46 18.11 -0.92 9.27
C GLY A 46 19.20 -0.43 8.30
N SER A 47 20.42 -0.38 8.83
CA SER A 47 21.59 0.04 8.07
C SER A 47 21.84 -0.86 6.85
N LEU A 48 21.83 -0.29 5.64
CA LEU A 48 22.12 -1.03 4.41
C LEU A 48 23.61 -1.36 4.21
N THR A 49 24.45 -1.12 5.21
CA THR A 49 25.89 -1.42 5.16
C THR A 49 26.30 -2.56 6.09
N VAL A 50 25.38 -3.10 6.90
CA VAL A 50 25.65 -4.29 7.71
C VAL A 50 25.31 -5.57 6.94
N SER A 51 25.97 -6.67 7.29
CA SER A 51 25.94 -7.92 6.51
C SER A 51 24.53 -8.47 6.29
N THR A 52 23.65 -8.41 7.30
CA THR A 52 22.26 -8.89 7.21
C THR A 52 21.45 -8.10 6.18
N SER A 53 21.45 -6.78 6.27
CA SER A 53 20.70 -5.91 5.36
C SER A 53 21.29 -5.90 3.95
N VAL A 54 22.62 -5.98 3.82
CA VAL A 54 23.29 -6.19 2.52
C VAL A 54 22.84 -7.50 1.86
N ASN A 55 22.74 -8.58 2.63
CA ASN A 55 22.25 -9.86 2.11
C ASN A 55 20.78 -9.78 1.66
N SER A 56 19.93 -9.10 2.41
CA SER A 56 18.53 -8.84 2.01
C SER A 56 18.46 -8.02 0.72
N LEU A 57 19.28 -6.98 0.59
CA LEU A 57 19.35 -6.14 -0.61
C LEU A 57 19.87 -6.92 -1.83
N ASN A 58 20.89 -7.77 -1.66
CA ASN A 58 21.37 -8.65 -2.72
C ASN A 58 20.29 -9.62 -3.20
N ARG A 59 19.47 -10.16 -2.27
CA ARG A 59 18.33 -11.02 -2.61
C ARG A 59 17.25 -10.26 -3.38
N LEU A 60 16.95 -9.02 -3.00
CA LEU A 60 16.05 -8.14 -3.75
C LEU A 60 16.54 -7.95 -5.20
N VAL A 61 17.81 -7.58 -5.37
CA VAL A 61 18.42 -7.39 -6.70
C VAL A 61 18.37 -8.68 -7.51
N THR A 62 18.67 -9.82 -6.90
CA THR A 62 18.64 -11.12 -7.56
C THR A 62 17.23 -11.52 -8.00
N ALA A 63 16.23 -11.23 -7.16
CA ALA A 63 14.83 -11.50 -7.47
C ALA A 63 14.28 -10.58 -8.59
N SER A 64 14.89 -9.41 -8.77
CA SER A 64 14.59 -8.43 -9.83
C SER A 64 13.08 -8.16 -9.99
N PRO A 65 12.37 -7.75 -8.91
CA PRO A 65 10.96 -7.42 -9.02
C PRO A 65 10.73 -6.13 -9.82
N ASN A 66 9.50 -5.91 -10.28
CA ASN A 66 9.13 -4.66 -10.95
C ASN A 66 9.25 -3.43 -10.03
N PHE A 67 8.99 -3.62 -8.73
CA PHE A 67 9.10 -2.57 -7.71
C PHE A 67 9.20 -3.15 -6.29
N PHE A 68 9.50 -2.28 -5.33
CA PHE A 68 9.65 -2.61 -3.91
C PHE A 68 8.76 -1.73 -3.03
N LEU A 69 8.05 -2.33 -2.08
CA LEU A 69 7.26 -1.65 -1.06
C LEU A 69 8.09 -1.54 0.24
N GLY A 70 8.55 -0.34 0.56
CA GLY A 70 9.23 -0.02 1.81
C GLY A 70 8.22 0.30 2.91
N LEU A 71 8.13 -0.57 3.91
CA LEU A 71 7.09 -0.54 4.94
C LEU A 71 7.53 0.19 6.22
N GLY A 72 8.41 1.18 6.12
CA GLY A 72 8.88 1.98 7.25
C GLY A 72 10.00 1.34 8.06
N ASP A 73 10.52 2.11 9.01
CA ASP A 73 11.66 1.78 9.86
C ASP A 73 12.92 1.47 9.04
N PHE A 74 13.37 2.48 8.31
CA PHE A 74 14.40 2.28 7.30
C PHE A 74 15.80 2.21 7.88
N SER A 75 16.26 3.22 8.61
CA SER A 75 17.68 3.30 8.99
C SER A 75 18.01 2.90 10.42
N TYR A 76 17.13 3.20 11.38
CA TYR A 76 17.41 3.13 12.83
C TYR A 76 18.65 3.94 13.30
N ASP A 77 19.22 4.79 12.46
CA ASP A 77 20.43 5.55 12.76
C ASP A 77 20.13 7.04 12.52
N PRO A 78 20.10 7.89 13.57
CA PRO A 78 19.83 9.32 13.43
C PRO A 78 20.83 10.05 12.52
N SER A 79 22.02 9.48 12.31
CA SER A 79 23.04 10.03 11.40
C SER A 79 22.86 9.63 9.94
N VAL A 80 22.08 8.57 9.67
CA VAL A 80 21.79 8.06 8.31
C VAL A 80 20.32 8.36 7.99
N THR A 81 20.04 9.61 7.62
CA THR A 81 18.69 10.05 7.27
C THR A 81 18.31 9.72 5.82
N GLY A 82 17.04 9.96 5.46
CA GLY A 82 16.45 9.48 4.21
C GLY A 82 17.21 9.77 2.91
N ASN A 83 17.90 10.91 2.78
CA ASN A 83 18.72 11.18 1.58
C ASN A 83 19.86 10.17 1.41
N THR A 84 20.56 9.86 2.51
CA THR A 84 21.68 8.91 2.50
C THR A 84 21.17 7.48 2.36
N TRP A 85 20.19 7.09 3.16
CA TRP A 85 19.63 5.75 3.15
C TRP A 85 19.00 5.41 1.78
N CYS A 86 18.18 6.31 1.24
CA CYS A 86 17.61 6.12 -0.09
C CYS A 86 18.67 6.13 -1.19
N GLY A 87 19.74 6.92 -1.05
CA GLY A 87 20.89 6.87 -1.96
C GLY A 87 21.55 5.49 -1.99
N GLN A 88 21.78 4.90 -0.80
CA GLN A 88 22.33 3.55 -0.65
C GLN A 88 21.39 2.50 -1.26
N PHE A 89 20.10 2.53 -0.94
CA PHE A 89 19.12 1.59 -1.48
C PHE A 89 19.06 1.66 -3.01
N LYS A 90 18.92 2.88 -3.56
CA LYS A 90 18.80 3.12 -5.01
C LYS A 90 20.09 2.84 -5.79
N SER A 91 21.24 2.80 -5.12
CA SER A 91 22.48 2.36 -5.77
C SER A 91 22.45 0.87 -6.16
N SER A 92 21.60 0.09 -5.50
CA SER A 92 21.39 -1.34 -5.77
C SER A 92 20.08 -1.62 -6.49
N PHE A 93 18.96 -1.01 -6.08
CA PHE A 93 17.64 -1.23 -6.64
C PHE A 93 16.83 0.06 -6.75
N ASN A 94 16.42 0.43 -7.96
CA ASN A 94 15.55 1.58 -8.19
C ASN A 94 14.08 1.13 -8.28
N GLY A 95 13.14 1.98 -7.88
CA GLY A 95 11.70 1.64 -7.88
C GLY A 95 11.16 1.22 -6.51
N ILE A 96 11.51 1.98 -5.47
CA ILE A 96 10.94 1.86 -4.12
C ILE A 96 9.74 2.81 -3.94
N GLN A 97 8.70 2.33 -3.24
CA GLN A 97 7.55 3.11 -2.80
C GLN A 97 7.44 2.96 -1.29
N ILE A 98 7.35 4.06 -0.55
CA ILE A 98 7.50 4.05 0.91
C ILE A 98 6.22 4.42 1.65
N LEU A 99 6.14 3.98 2.92
CA LEU A 99 5.39 4.59 4.01
C LEU A 99 6.33 4.73 5.24
N PRO A 100 5.96 5.44 6.32
CA PRO A 100 6.82 5.62 7.47
C PRO A 100 6.60 4.52 8.51
N GLY A 101 7.64 4.25 9.28
CA GLY A 101 7.55 3.59 10.57
C GLY A 101 7.80 4.56 11.73
N ASP A 102 7.75 4.04 12.96
CA ASP A 102 7.98 4.86 14.16
C ASP A 102 9.42 5.42 14.19
N HIS A 103 10.41 4.63 13.77
CA HIS A 103 11.81 5.03 13.77
C HIS A 103 12.15 6.10 12.71
N ASP A 104 11.30 6.26 11.70
CA ASP A 104 11.50 7.29 10.69
C ASP A 104 10.99 8.67 11.14
N THR A 105 9.96 8.67 12.00
CA THR A 105 9.19 9.87 12.38
C THR A 105 9.49 10.36 13.80
N GLY A 106 10.15 9.54 14.63
CA GLY A 106 10.42 9.87 16.03
C GLY A 106 9.29 9.40 16.96
N GLY A 107 8.75 8.21 16.70
CA GLY A 107 7.60 7.66 17.40
C GLY A 107 7.88 7.17 18.83
N HIS A 108 9.12 7.24 19.32
CA HIS A 108 9.56 6.83 20.65
C HIS A 108 9.99 8.01 21.52
N ASN A 109 9.86 7.86 22.84
CA ASN A 109 10.22 8.91 23.81
C ASN A 109 11.62 8.74 24.42
N SER A 110 12.46 7.88 23.85
CA SER A 110 13.78 7.56 24.36
C SER A 110 14.83 7.51 23.26
N ALA A 111 15.98 8.13 23.53
CA ALA A 111 17.14 8.12 22.63
C ALA A 111 17.77 6.73 22.44
N THR A 112 17.32 5.70 23.18
CA THR A 112 17.73 4.31 22.98
C THR A 112 17.13 3.70 21.71
N PHE A 113 15.98 4.20 21.28
CA PHE A 113 15.42 3.86 19.97
C PHE A 113 16.16 4.74 18.97
N GLY A 114 16.95 4.12 18.09
CA GLY A 114 17.66 4.87 17.06
C GLY A 114 16.64 5.41 16.05
N GLU A 115 16.40 6.72 16.06
CA GLU A 115 15.31 7.33 15.29
C GLU A 115 15.79 8.55 14.50
N THR A 116 15.27 8.70 13.29
CA THR A 116 15.75 9.74 12.37
C THR A 116 15.01 11.07 12.47
N HIS A 117 13.77 11.08 12.99
CA HIS A 117 12.94 12.28 13.15
C HIS A 117 12.86 13.16 11.88
N SER A 118 12.92 12.54 10.69
CA SER A 118 13.12 13.27 9.44
C SER A 118 12.52 12.56 8.24
N TYR A 119 11.27 12.09 8.40
CA TYR A 119 10.60 11.31 7.37
C TYR A 119 10.46 12.05 6.03
N GLU A 120 10.34 13.37 6.05
CA GLU A 120 10.35 14.21 4.85
C GLU A 120 11.62 14.02 3.98
N ARG A 121 12.75 13.66 4.60
CA ARG A 121 13.98 13.33 3.87
C ARG A 121 13.89 12.00 3.14
N TYR A 122 13.13 11.03 3.64
CA TYR A 122 12.88 9.78 2.93
C TYR A 122 11.96 10.01 1.73
N ILE A 123 10.94 10.86 1.86
CA ILE A 123 10.06 11.25 0.74
C ILE A 123 10.89 11.87 -0.39
N ASN A 124 11.79 12.81 -0.05
CA ASN A 124 12.70 13.45 -1.00
C ASN A 124 13.75 12.48 -1.57
N GLY A 125 14.30 11.61 -0.73
CA GLY A 125 15.34 10.65 -1.08
C GLY A 125 14.83 9.49 -1.93
N CYS A 126 13.59 9.05 -1.72
CA CYS A 126 12.96 7.93 -2.40
C CYS A 126 11.68 8.39 -3.12
N PRO A 127 11.76 9.30 -4.11
CA PRO A 127 10.58 9.83 -4.76
C PRO A 127 9.82 8.72 -5.52
N PHE A 128 8.51 8.90 -5.68
CA PHE A 128 7.68 7.99 -6.46
C PHE A 128 8.04 8.05 -7.95
N THR A 129 8.63 6.98 -8.49
CA THR A 129 9.14 6.91 -9.88
C THR A 129 8.59 5.72 -10.68
N LEU A 130 7.51 5.08 -10.21
CA LEU A 130 6.97 3.87 -10.81
C LEU A 130 6.30 4.07 -12.20
N GLY A 131 6.11 5.32 -12.63
CA GLY A 131 5.55 5.63 -13.94
C GLY A 131 4.05 5.36 -14.06
N VAL A 132 3.34 5.27 -12.93
CA VAL A 132 1.87 5.16 -12.85
C VAL A 132 1.29 6.41 -12.17
N PRO A 133 0.01 6.75 -12.39
CA PRO A 133 -0.64 7.79 -11.61
C PRO A 133 -0.68 7.44 -10.12
N LEU A 134 -0.35 8.42 -9.28
CA LEU A 134 -0.52 8.35 -7.84
C LEU A 134 -1.78 9.12 -7.45
N VAL A 135 -2.59 8.54 -6.56
CA VAL A 135 -3.76 9.20 -5.98
C VAL A 135 -3.55 9.42 -4.50
N CYS A 136 -3.72 10.67 -4.06
CA CYS A 136 -3.53 11.06 -2.68
C CYS A 136 -4.66 10.60 -1.75
N GLY A 137 -4.28 10.39 -0.49
CA GLY A 137 -5.14 10.47 0.68
C GLY A 137 -5.85 11.82 0.84
N PRO A 138 -6.67 11.96 1.91
CA PRO A 138 -7.42 13.18 2.21
C PRO A 138 -6.54 14.41 2.46
N VAL A 139 -5.27 14.22 2.87
CA VAL A 139 -4.34 15.32 3.10
C VAL A 139 -3.65 15.72 1.80
N SER A 140 -4.18 16.79 1.19
CA SER A 140 -3.71 17.33 -0.09
C SER A 140 -2.33 17.98 0.02
N GLY A 141 -1.51 17.82 -1.02
CA GLY A 141 -0.26 18.57 -1.21
C GLY A 141 1.03 17.84 -0.81
N ASP A 142 0.96 16.75 -0.05
CA ASP A 142 2.16 15.96 0.34
C ASP A 142 1.79 14.56 0.88
N CYS A 143 1.15 13.75 0.02
CA CYS A 143 0.52 12.48 0.38
C CYS A 143 1.41 11.24 0.16
N TYR A 144 2.36 11.32 -0.78
CA TYR A 144 3.30 10.22 -1.05
C TYR A 144 4.17 10.00 0.19
N GLY A 145 4.40 8.73 0.53
CA GLY A 145 5.03 8.36 1.79
C GLY A 145 4.10 8.35 2.99
N LYS A 146 2.84 8.78 2.90
CA LYS A 146 1.96 8.88 4.08
C LYS A 146 0.65 8.12 3.90
N GLU A 147 -0.12 8.50 2.90
CA GLU A 147 -1.39 7.85 2.57
C GLU A 147 -1.71 8.13 1.11
N TYR A 148 -1.63 7.09 0.29
CA TYR A 148 -1.78 7.17 -1.15
C TYR A 148 -2.07 5.80 -1.74
N TYR A 149 -2.55 5.75 -2.98
CA TYR A 149 -2.60 4.52 -3.75
C TYR A 149 -2.09 4.72 -5.17
N PHE A 150 -1.72 3.61 -5.79
CA PHE A 150 -1.51 3.53 -7.23
C PHE A 150 -2.08 2.23 -7.79
N ASP A 151 -2.43 2.28 -9.06
CA ASP A 151 -2.92 1.13 -9.81
C ASP A 151 -1.83 0.64 -10.76
N TYR A 152 -1.65 -0.68 -10.84
CA TYR A 152 -0.59 -1.31 -11.62
C TYR A 152 -1.12 -2.53 -12.40
N PRO A 153 -0.62 -2.79 -13.63
CA PRO A 153 0.25 -1.93 -14.44
C PRO A 153 -0.46 -0.64 -14.94
N ALA A 154 0.30 0.31 -15.49
CA ALA A 154 -0.22 1.61 -15.95
C ALA A 154 -1.39 1.50 -16.95
N THR A 155 -1.37 0.48 -17.80
CA THR A 155 -2.40 0.20 -18.80
C THR A 155 -3.19 -1.03 -18.38
N ASN A 156 -4.53 -0.90 -18.34
CA ASN A 156 -5.43 -1.96 -17.88
C ASN A 156 -5.02 -2.52 -16.50
N PRO A 157 -4.96 -1.66 -15.46
CA PRO A 157 -4.53 -2.10 -14.14
C PRO A 157 -5.43 -3.20 -13.61
N PHE A 158 -4.81 -4.21 -12.99
CA PHE A 158 -5.52 -5.29 -12.33
C PHE A 158 -5.15 -5.42 -10.85
N ALA A 159 -4.21 -4.62 -10.36
CA ALA A 159 -3.86 -4.49 -8.96
C ALA A 159 -3.89 -3.03 -8.48
N ARG A 160 -4.43 -2.79 -7.28
CA ARG A 160 -4.32 -1.53 -6.54
C ARG A 160 -3.49 -1.74 -5.29
N PHE A 161 -2.48 -0.89 -5.11
CA PHE A 161 -1.65 -0.83 -3.90
C PHE A 161 -2.05 0.40 -3.09
N ILE A 162 -2.58 0.19 -1.90
CA ILE A 162 -3.00 1.24 -0.97
C ILE A 162 -1.99 1.28 0.18
N PHE A 163 -1.30 2.40 0.33
CA PHE A 163 -0.40 2.65 1.44
C PHE A 163 -1.17 3.42 2.50
N ALA A 164 -1.23 2.87 3.71
CA ALA A 164 -1.87 3.49 4.86
C ALA A 164 -0.92 3.49 6.06
N SER A 165 -0.97 4.56 6.84
CA SER A 165 -0.09 4.77 8.00
C SER A 165 -0.87 4.94 9.29
N PRO A 166 -1.65 3.91 9.70
CA PRO A 166 -2.43 3.98 10.91
C PRO A 166 -1.52 4.10 12.13
N LYS A 167 -1.80 5.12 12.96
CA LYS A 167 -1.18 5.32 14.26
C LYS A 167 0.35 5.46 14.24
N ILE A 168 0.90 5.96 13.14
CA ILE A 168 2.26 6.49 13.09
C ILE A 168 2.23 7.93 13.60
N TYR A 169 3.04 8.23 14.61
CA TYR A 169 3.12 9.57 15.20
C TYR A 169 4.02 10.48 14.38
N ASN A 170 3.72 11.78 14.43
CA ASN A 170 4.55 12.84 13.86
C ASN A 170 4.90 12.68 12.36
N MET A 171 4.07 11.96 11.60
CA MET A 171 4.32 11.68 10.18
C MET A 171 4.32 12.94 9.32
N THR A 172 3.64 14.00 9.77
CA THR A 172 3.56 15.31 9.11
C THR A 172 4.55 16.33 9.70
N GLY A 173 5.33 15.96 10.72
CA GLY A 173 6.30 16.85 11.36
C GLY A 173 5.72 17.98 12.22
N VAL A 174 4.39 18.04 12.40
CA VAL A 174 3.73 19.11 13.17
C VAL A 174 4.03 19.01 14.67
N CYS A 175 4.33 17.82 15.16
CA CYS A 175 4.59 17.62 16.57
C CYS A 175 6.06 17.93 16.88
N THR A 176 6.29 19.07 17.53
CA THR A 176 7.63 19.53 17.93
C THR A 176 7.87 19.44 19.44
N SER A 177 6.88 18.97 20.21
CA SER A 177 6.93 18.92 21.67
C SER A 177 7.38 17.55 22.16
N SER A 178 8.66 17.21 21.99
CA SER A 178 9.22 16.02 22.64
C SER A 178 9.04 16.10 24.17
N ALA A 179 8.62 15.03 24.85
CA ALA A 179 8.45 13.65 24.39
C ALA A 179 7.07 13.28 23.81
N ASN A 180 6.12 14.21 23.73
CA ASN A 180 4.70 13.91 23.47
C ASN A 180 4.37 13.45 22.04
N CYS A 181 5.36 13.37 21.16
CA CYS A 181 5.20 12.97 19.76
C CYS A 181 5.36 11.45 19.56
N SER A 182 5.00 10.66 20.57
CA SER A 182 5.30 9.23 20.63
C SER A 182 4.09 8.41 21.08
N SER A 183 3.93 7.25 20.46
CA SER A 183 2.93 6.24 20.84
C SER A 183 3.11 5.73 22.28
N GLN A 184 4.31 5.87 22.86
CA GLN A 184 4.65 5.42 24.21
C GLN A 184 4.31 6.42 25.32
N THR A 185 3.87 7.63 24.96
CA THR A 185 3.53 8.68 25.95
C THR A 185 2.07 8.70 26.37
N GLY A 186 1.27 7.75 25.88
CA GLY A 186 -0.17 7.67 26.18
C GLY A 186 -1.00 8.81 25.59
N GLN A 187 -0.39 9.66 24.74
CA GLN A 187 -1.12 10.69 24.01
C GLN A 187 -2.10 10.05 23.03
N PRO A 188 -3.22 10.71 22.71
CA PRO A 188 -4.13 10.23 21.68
C PRO A 188 -3.55 10.49 20.29
N CYS A 189 -3.70 9.52 19.40
CA CYS A 189 -3.33 9.68 18.00
C CYS A 189 -4.33 10.64 17.32
N THR A 190 -3.89 11.87 17.07
CA THR A 190 -4.70 12.94 16.46
C THR A 190 -3.82 13.82 15.57
N ASP A 191 -4.46 14.66 14.74
CA ASP A 191 -3.78 15.61 13.85
C ASP A 191 -2.84 16.56 14.59
N GLN A 192 -3.13 16.88 15.87
CA GLN A 192 -2.25 17.67 16.72
C GLN A 192 -0.86 17.03 16.87
N TYR A 193 -0.78 15.70 16.86
CA TYR A 193 0.46 14.95 16.96
C TYR A 193 0.96 14.44 15.61
N GLY A 194 0.38 14.94 14.50
CA GLY A 194 0.68 14.43 13.16
C GLY A 194 0.39 12.93 13.02
N CYS A 195 -0.64 12.44 13.70
CA CYS A 195 -0.99 11.04 13.80
C CYS A 195 -2.43 10.81 13.36
N TRP A 196 -2.65 9.81 12.49
CA TRP A 196 -3.99 9.47 12.01
C TRP A 196 -4.50 8.18 12.68
N PRO A 197 -5.67 8.22 13.35
CA PRO A 197 -6.12 7.10 14.17
C PRO A 197 -6.70 5.92 13.37
N TYR A 198 -7.27 6.18 12.19
CA TYR A 198 -8.04 5.21 11.39
C TYR A 198 -9.15 4.52 12.20
N GLY A 199 -9.78 5.28 13.10
CA GLY A 199 -11.01 4.91 13.77
C GLY A 199 -12.19 4.81 12.79
N SER A 200 -13.11 3.88 13.09
CA SER A 200 -14.29 3.66 12.26
C SER A 200 -15.05 4.95 12.00
N GLY A 201 -15.25 5.28 10.72
CA GLY A 201 -15.98 6.46 10.29
C GLY A 201 -15.16 7.74 10.18
N ASP A 202 -13.87 7.76 10.55
CA ASP A 202 -13.02 8.93 10.29
C ASP A 202 -12.60 9.05 8.82
N VAL A 203 -12.01 10.19 8.46
CA VAL A 203 -11.68 10.52 7.07
C VAL A 203 -10.64 9.59 6.44
N HIS A 204 -9.64 9.13 7.21
CA HIS A 204 -8.57 8.24 6.74
C HIS A 204 -9.09 6.80 6.62
N TYR A 205 -9.84 6.33 7.62
CA TYR A 205 -10.53 5.04 7.58
C TYR A 205 -11.47 4.96 6.36
N ASN A 206 -12.30 6.00 6.16
CA ASN A 206 -13.25 6.05 5.05
C ASN A 206 -12.54 6.16 3.71
N TRP A 207 -11.40 6.87 3.63
CA TRP A 207 -10.62 6.95 2.41
C TRP A 207 -10.06 5.59 1.99
N VAL A 208 -9.47 4.80 2.90
CA VAL A 208 -9.03 3.44 2.60
C VAL A 208 -10.22 2.56 2.19
N SER A 209 -11.30 2.61 2.97
CA SER A 209 -12.56 1.90 2.69
C SER A 209 -13.07 2.17 1.26
N ASN A 210 -13.13 3.44 0.88
CA ASN A 210 -13.61 3.87 -0.43
C ASN A 210 -12.60 3.57 -1.54
N SER A 211 -11.31 3.57 -1.25
CA SER A 211 -10.26 3.20 -2.20
C SER A 211 -10.31 1.71 -2.55
N ILE A 212 -10.66 0.86 -1.58
CA ILE A 212 -10.93 -0.57 -1.80
C ILE A 212 -12.18 -0.74 -2.66
N ASP A 213 -13.30 -0.12 -2.28
CA ASP A 213 -14.56 -0.24 -3.02
C ASP A 213 -14.43 0.30 -4.45
N GLY A 214 -13.75 1.43 -4.62
CA GLY A 214 -13.47 2.04 -5.92
C GLY A 214 -12.61 1.17 -6.83
N ALA A 215 -11.68 0.39 -6.29
CA ALA A 215 -10.91 -0.58 -7.05
C ALA A 215 -11.82 -1.67 -7.61
N ARG A 216 -12.69 -2.23 -6.76
CA ARG A 216 -13.66 -3.28 -7.16
C ARG A 216 -14.65 -2.76 -8.20
N ALA A 217 -15.19 -1.57 -7.99
CA ALA A 217 -16.10 -0.92 -8.92
C ALA A 217 -15.45 -0.67 -10.30
N SER A 218 -14.13 -0.45 -10.33
CA SER A 218 -13.36 -0.26 -11.56
C SER A 218 -12.87 -1.58 -12.19
N GLY A 219 -13.24 -2.74 -11.65
CA GLY A 219 -12.84 -4.06 -12.16
C GLY A 219 -11.44 -4.51 -11.74
N ILE A 220 -10.77 -3.79 -10.82
CA ILE A 220 -9.46 -4.18 -10.29
C ILE A 220 -9.63 -5.38 -9.35
N LYS A 221 -8.93 -6.46 -9.69
CA LYS A 221 -9.09 -7.77 -9.04
C LYS A 221 -8.20 -7.97 -7.83
N TRP A 222 -7.04 -7.35 -7.79
CA TRP A 222 -6.13 -7.43 -6.64
C TRP A 222 -6.14 -6.09 -5.90
N VAL A 223 -6.55 -6.11 -4.64
CA VAL A 223 -6.43 -4.97 -3.73
C VAL A 223 -5.45 -5.36 -2.64
N ILE A 224 -4.33 -4.66 -2.60
CA ILE A 224 -3.23 -4.85 -1.67
C ILE A 224 -3.18 -3.64 -0.76
N VAL A 225 -3.13 -3.86 0.55
CA VAL A 225 -2.96 -2.80 1.54
C VAL A 225 -1.63 -2.99 2.25
N ALA A 226 -0.79 -1.96 2.25
CA ALA A 226 0.52 -1.92 2.88
C ALA A 226 0.46 -0.99 4.10
N THR A 227 0.94 -1.46 5.25
CA THR A 227 1.05 -0.69 6.49
C THR A 227 2.36 -1.01 7.21
N HIS A 228 2.86 -0.08 8.03
CA HIS A 228 3.96 -0.39 8.95
C HIS A 228 3.42 -1.15 10.16
N LYS A 229 2.50 -0.53 10.92
CA LYS A 229 1.81 -1.16 12.05
C LYS A 229 1.02 -2.39 11.59
N LEU A 230 0.97 -3.41 12.46
CA LEU A 230 0.32 -4.69 12.20
C LEU A 230 -0.87 -4.96 13.13
N CYS A 231 -1.63 -6.02 12.82
CA CYS A 231 -2.68 -6.55 13.69
C CYS A 231 -2.49 -7.99 14.15
N ILE A 232 -2.07 -8.90 13.26
CA ILE A 232 -1.87 -10.31 13.56
C ILE A 232 -0.37 -10.59 13.59
N SER A 233 0.07 -11.21 14.68
CA SER A 233 1.43 -11.69 14.89
C SER A 233 1.39 -13.02 15.65
N ALA A 234 2.35 -13.90 15.36
CA ALA A 234 2.66 -15.11 16.12
C ALA A 234 3.84 -14.90 17.09
N SER A 235 4.44 -13.71 17.08
CA SER A 235 5.50 -13.22 17.97
C SER A 235 4.89 -12.35 19.08
N ASP A 236 5.51 -11.21 19.40
CA ASP A 236 5.21 -10.35 20.55
C ASP A 236 4.54 -9.02 20.19
N ALA A 237 3.98 -8.89 18.98
CA ALA A 237 3.29 -7.68 18.54
C ALA A 237 1.77 -7.69 18.80
N THR A 238 1.27 -6.57 19.35
CA THR A 238 -0.17 -6.31 19.52
C THR A 238 -0.79 -5.75 18.25
N CYS A 239 -2.12 -5.64 18.21
CA CYS A 239 -2.83 -5.00 17.10
C CYS A 239 -2.73 -3.47 17.12
N SER A 240 -1.52 -3.00 16.84
CA SER A 240 -1.10 -1.61 16.90
C SER A 240 -1.68 -0.75 15.79
N MET A 241 -2.06 -1.33 14.64
CA MET A 241 -2.77 -0.60 13.58
C MET A 241 -4.22 -0.22 13.96
N GLY A 242 -4.79 -0.88 14.98
CA GLY A 242 -6.16 -0.71 15.42
C GLY A 242 -7.12 -1.79 14.89
N LEU A 243 -7.82 -2.43 15.81
CA LEU A 243 -8.70 -3.57 15.54
C LEU A 243 -9.86 -3.25 14.58
N GLY A 244 -10.42 -2.04 14.67
CA GLY A 244 -11.50 -1.61 13.77
C GLY A 244 -11.02 -1.48 12.32
N PHE A 245 -9.85 -0.89 12.11
CA PHE A 245 -9.25 -0.77 10.79
C PHE A 245 -8.92 -2.15 10.19
N PHE A 246 -8.29 -3.04 10.97
CA PHE A 246 -8.01 -4.40 10.50
C PHE A 246 -9.28 -5.18 10.15
N ASN A 247 -10.30 -5.14 11.01
CA ASN A 247 -11.59 -5.79 10.72
C ASN A 247 -12.24 -5.25 9.44
N MET A 248 -12.11 -3.95 9.15
CA MET A 248 -12.60 -3.36 7.90
C MET A 248 -11.91 -3.97 6.68
N LEU A 249 -10.58 -4.12 6.72
CA LEU A 249 -9.83 -4.73 5.61
C LEU A 249 -10.28 -6.18 5.36
N VAL A 250 -10.46 -6.96 6.43
CA VAL A 250 -10.95 -8.35 6.33
C VAL A 250 -12.40 -8.39 5.83
N GLN A 251 -13.28 -7.53 6.36
CA GLN A 251 -14.69 -7.44 5.96
C GLN A 251 -14.83 -7.08 4.48
N LYS A 252 -13.99 -6.17 3.98
CA LYS A 252 -13.95 -5.78 2.57
C LYS A 252 -13.20 -6.75 1.67
N LYS A 253 -12.68 -7.85 2.21
CA LYS A 253 -11.98 -8.90 1.45
C LYS A 253 -10.81 -8.30 0.66
N VAL A 254 -9.97 -7.53 1.34
CA VAL A 254 -8.64 -7.18 0.80
C VAL A 254 -7.89 -8.47 0.49
N ASP A 255 -7.27 -8.55 -0.68
CA ASP A 255 -6.66 -9.81 -1.16
C ASP A 255 -5.32 -10.09 -0.48
N LEU A 256 -4.58 -9.03 -0.14
CA LEU A 256 -3.31 -9.11 0.55
C LEU A 256 -3.11 -7.90 1.47
N ILE A 257 -2.85 -8.14 2.74
CA ILE A 257 -2.45 -7.13 3.72
C ILE A 257 -0.98 -7.39 4.04
N ILE A 258 -0.12 -6.42 3.76
CA ILE A 258 1.33 -6.51 4.00
C ILE A 258 1.67 -5.56 5.14
N GLN A 259 2.32 -6.09 6.17
CA GLN A 259 2.59 -5.42 7.43
C GLN A 259 4.08 -5.57 7.78
N ALA A 260 4.58 -4.75 8.70
CA ALA A 260 5.95 -4.78 9.18
C ALA A 260 5.98 -4.61 10.72
N HIS A 261 6.99 -3.93 11.26
CA HIS A 261 7.17 -3.57 12.67
C HIS A 261 7.53 -4.73 13.60
N ASP A 262 6.95 -5.92 13.37
CA ASP A 262 7.39 -7.15 14.02
C ASP A 262 8.62 -7.70 13.29
N ASN A 263 9.71 -7.96 14.03
CA ASN A 263 11.01 -8.33 13.46
C ASN A 263 11.08 -9.83 13.08
N ALA A 264 10.04 -10.31 12.42
CA ALA A 264 9.88 -11.70 11.97
C ALA A 264 9.20 -11.78 10.59
N TYR A 265 9.44 -12.86 9.86
CA TYR A 265 8.61 -13.21 8.70
C TYR A 265 7.47 -14.10 9.15
N GLU A 266 6.24 -13.64 8.90
CA GLU A 266 5.03 -14.36 9.26
C GLU A 266 4.01 -14.35 8.13
N ARG A 267 3.17 -15.39 8.09
CA ARG A 267 2.09 -15.51 7.10
C ARG A 267 0.93 -16.30 7.69
N SER A 268 -0.26 -15.74 7.63
CA SER A 268 -1.48 -16.43 8.04
C SER A 268 -2.01 -17.36 6.94
N LYS A 269 -2.91 -18.27 7.32
CA LYS A 269 -3.91 -18.79 6.38
C LYS A 269 -4.81 -17.64 5.89
N GLN A 270 -5.61 -17.90 4.86
CA GLN A 270 -6.63 -16.93 4.47
C GLN A 270 -7.64 -16.75 5.63
N ILE A 271 -7.93 -15.49 5.96
CA ILE A 271 -8.84 -15.12 7.04
C ILE A 271 -10.08 -14.47 6.44
N ALA A 272 -11.26 -14.80 6.97
CA ALA A 272 -12.53 -14.21 6.59
C ALA A 272 -13.44 -14.07 7.82
N LEU A 273 -14.27 -13.03 7.84
CA LEU A 273 -15.34 -12.93 8.83
C LEU A 273 -16.47 -13.90 8.45
N ASN A 274 -16.86 -14.76 9.38
CA ASN A 274 -17.93 -15.72 9.23
C ASN A 274 -18.72 -15.82 10.55
N SER A 275 -19.78 -15.03 10.67
CA SER A 275 -20.64 -15.04 11.86
C SER A 275 -21.26 -16.41 12.14
N ALA A 276 -21.55 -17.20 11.10
CA ALA A 276 -22.12 -18.55 11.26
C ALA A 276 -21.10 -19.55 11.85
N ALA A 277 -19.81 -19.33 11.64
CA ALA A 277 -18.73 -20.09 12.26
C ALA A 277 -18.21 -19.45 13.57
N GLY A 278 -18.91 -18.46 14.12
CA GLY A 278 -18.50 -17.79 15.37
C GLY A 278 -17.44 -16.71 15.20
N CYS A 279 -17.14 -16.29 13.98
CA CYS A 279 -16.23 -15.18 13.67
C CYS A 279 -16.98 -13.97 13.09
N ALA A 280 -17.72 -13.25 13.92
CA ALA A 280 -18.33 -11.98 13.49
C ALA A 280 -17.30 -10.84 13.34
N SER A 281 -16.16 -10.94 14.03
CA SER A 281 -15.03 -10.02 13.99
C SER A 281 -13.78 -10.72 14.52
N ILE A 282 -12.62 -10.22 14.10
CA ILE A 282 -11.33 -10.48 14.75
C ILE A 282 -11.33 -9.73 16.08
N LYS A 283 -10.81 -10.37 17.12
CA LYS A 283 -10.77 -9.85 18.50
C LYS A 283 -9.34 -9.81 19.03
N THR A 284 -9.13 -9.00 20.06
CA THR A 284 -7.91 -9.01 20.86
C THR A 284 -8.18 -9.43 22.29
N ASP A 285 -7.15 -9.86 23.01
CA ASP A 285 -7.19 -10.01 24.47
C ASP A 285 -7.11 -8.64 25.18
N SER A 286 -7.02 -8.65 26.52
CA SER A 286 -6.89 -7.43 27.33
C SER A 286 -5.57 -6.69 27.13
N ASN A 287 -4.56 -7.35 26.56
CA ASN A 287 -3.25 -6.77 26.29
C ASN A 287 -3.13 -6.27 24.83
N GLY A 288 -4.13 -6.53 23.99
CA GLY A 288 -4.18 -6.09 22.60
C GLY A 288 -3.64 -7.11 21.59
N TYR A 289 -3.31 -8.33 22.00
CA TYR A 289 -2.88 -9.39 21.08
C TYR A 289 -4.07 -9.97 20.33
N ALA A 290 -3.95 -10.15 19.02
CA ALA A 290 -5.00 -10.78 18.22
C ALA A 290 -5.24 -12.23 18.65
N LEU A 291 -6.50 -12.59 18.85
CA LEU A 291 -6.90 -13.92 19.29
C LEU A 291 -7.10 -14.84 18.09
N TYR A 292 -6.54 -16.04 18.17
CA TYR A 292 -6.88 -17.11 17.23
C TYR A 292 -8.36 -17.50 17.35
N ASN A 293 -9.03 -17.63 16.21
CA ASN A 293 -10.39 -18.14 16.09
C ASN A 293 -10.49 -18.95 14.80
N SER A 294 -10.68 -20.27 14.92
CA SER A 294 -10.78 -21.18 13.77
C SER A 294 -11.95 -20.80 12.85
N GLY A 295 -13.03 -20.24 13.40
CA GLY A 295 -14.16 -19.74 12.60
C GLY A 295 -13.81 -18.58 11.66
N CYS A 296 -12.66 -17.93 11.89
CA CYS A 296 -12.15 -16.89 11.01
C CYS A 296 -11.24 -17.43 9.89
N VAL A 297 -10.84 -18.71 9.95
CA VAL A 297 -9.89 -19.29 9.01
C VAL A 297 -10.65 -19.97 7.88
N VAL A 298 -10.30 -19.64 6.64
CA VAL A 298 -10.94 -20.24 5.46
C VAL A 298 -10.42 -21.67 5.27
N GLY A 299 -11.34 -22.64 5.32
CA GLY A 299 -11.04 -24.06 5.09
C GLY A 299 -10.36 -24.78 6.25
N ASP A 300 -10.50 -24.26 7.48
CA ASP A 300 -10.23 -25.01 8.73
C ASP A 300 -11.40 -25.93 9.09
#